data_AF-K1EUB3-F1
#
_entry.id   AF-K1EUB3-F1
#
_cell.length_a   1.000
_cell.length_b   1.000
_cell.length_c   1.000
_cell.angle_alpha   90.00
_cell.angle_beta   90.00
_cell.angle_gamma   90.00
#
_symmetry.space_group_name_H-M   'P 1'
#
loop_
_entity.id
_entity.type
_entity.pdbx_description
1 polymer ?
#
loop_
_entity_poly.entity_id
_entity_poly.type
_entity_poly.pdbx_seq_one_letter_code
_entity_poly.pdbx_strand_id
1 'polypeptide(L)' 'MALHALADRRDLDEVGQGVDRERHVVLGLTIDGDRLAQAHALYQEHGLGSRDDAVAMQAFVPGWTFDPKRPCMVR' A
#
# COMPACT_ATOMS: atom_id res chain seq x y z
N MET A 1 8.84 17.47 -8.28
CA MET A 1 7.94 18.26 -7.42
C MET A 1 6.56 17.60 -7.42
N ALA A 2 6.38 16.54 -6.61
CA ALA A 2 5.09 16.00 -6.11
C ALA A 2 5.33 14.55 -5.66
N LEU A 3 5.77 14.35 -4.40
CA LEU A 3 5.82 13.02 -3.77
C LEU A 3 5.33 13.08 -2.32
N HIS A 4 4.32 13.88 -2.01
CA HIS A 4 4.00 14.20 -0.61
C HIS A 4 2.54 14.07 -0.20
N ALA A 5 1.72 13.24 -0.84
CA ALA A 5 0.28 13.24 -0.56
C ALA A 5 -0.43 11.87 -0.50
N LEU A 6 0.21 10.78 -0.06
CA LEU A 6 -0.47 9.47 0.02
C LEU A 6 -0.29 8.68 1.32
N ALA A 7 0.06 9.33 2.43
CA ALA A 7 -0.04 8.68 3.73
C ALA A 7 -0.26 9.71 4.84
N ASP A 8 -1.46 10.28 4.92
CA ASP A 8 -1.89 10.88 6.19
C ASP A 8 -2.26 9.71 7.11
N ARG A 9 -1.62 9.60 8.28
CA ARG A 9 -1.88 8.50 9.24
C ARG A 9 -3.24 8.63 9.96
N ARG A 10 -4.19 9.36 9.36
CA ARG A 10 -5.50 9.75 9.90
C ARG A 10 -6.64 9.34 8.96
N ASP A 11 -6.40 8.36 8.10
CA ASP A 11 -7.35 8.02 7.03
C ASP A 11 -8.57 7.20 7.52
N LEU A 12 -8.54 6.73 8.76
CA LEU A 12 -9.63 6.01 9.42
C LEU A 12 -9.99 6.74 10.72
N ASP A 13 -11.25 7.13 10.87
CA ASP A 13 -11.76 7.65 12.15
C ASP A 13 -11.62 6.55 13.23
N GLU A 14 -10.93 6.83 14.33
CA GLU A 14 -10.77 5.89 15.44
C GLU A 14 -12.11 5.63 16.13
N VAL A 15 -12.65 4.41 16.00
CA VAL A 15 -13.68 3.89 16.92
C VAL A 15 -12.96 3.14 18.05
N GLY A 16 -13.26 3.54 19.29
CA GLY A 16 -12.57 3.13 20.53
C GLY A 16 -12.22 1.64 20.63
N GLN A 17 -11.01 1.39 21.12
CA GLN A 17 -10.39 0.08 21.28
C GLN A 17 -11.17 -0.80 22.27
N GLY A 18 -11.68 -1.94 21.78
CA GLY A 18 -12.23 -3.01 22.62
C GLY A 18 -12.64 -4.22 21.77
N VAL A 19 -11.74 -5.19 21.59
CA VAL A 19 -12.08 -6.45 20.92
C VAL A 19 -12.79 -7.35 21.93
N ASP A 20 -14.12 -7.23 22.01
CA ASP A 20 -14.98 -8.18 22.72
C ASP A 20 -15.01 -9.51 21.93
N ARG A 21 -14.37 -10.56 22.48
CA ARG A 21 -14.18 -11.86 21.82
C ARG A 21 -15.47 -12.67 21.65
N GLU A 22 -16.58 -12.25 22.27
CA GLU A 22 -17.86 -12.99 22.25
C GLU A 22 -18.94 -12.36 21.36
N ARG A 23 -18.63 -11.26 20.66
CA ARG A 23 -19.57 -10.63 19.71
C ARG A 23 -19.03 -10.74 18.30
N HIS A 24 -19.93 -10.77 17.32
CA HIS A 24 -19.58 -10.67 15.90
C HIS A 24 -19.05 -9.25 15.66
N VAL A 25 -17.75 -9.04 15.88
CA VAL A 25 -17.09 -7.74 15.79
C VAL A 25 -16.89 -7.39 14.32
N VAL A 26 -17.70 -6.46 13.82
CA VAL A 26 -17.40 -5.73 12.58
C VAL A 26 -16.11 -4.91 12.79
N LEU A 27 -15.36 -4.62 11.73
CA LEU A 27 -14.04 -3.95 11.80
C LEU A 27 -14.03 -2.59 12.53
N GLY A 28 -15.18 -2.01 12.87
CA GLY A 28 -15.28 -0.72 13.53
C GLY A 28 -14.87 0.44 12.64
N LEU A 29 -14.87 0.24 11.32
CA LEU A 29 -14.43 1.20 10.30
C LEU A 29 -15.58 1.59 9.39
N THR A 30 -15.62 2.86 9.01
CA THR A 30 -16.49 3.37 7.94
C THR A 30 -15.63 3.72 6.74
N ILE A 31 -16.06 3.32 5.53
CA ILE A 31 -15.36 3.64 4.30
C ILE A 31 -15.70 5.09 3.89
N ASP A 32 -14.68 5.89 3.61
CA ASP A 32 -14.82 7.15 2.90
C ASP A 32 -14.90 6.87 1.39
N GLY A 33 -16.10 7.08 0.82
CA GLY A 33 -16.38 6.79 -0.59
C GLY A 33 -15.61 7.70 -1.56
N ASP A 34 -15.40 8.96 -1.20
CA ASP A 34 -14.68 9.92 -2.05
C ASP A 34 -13.19 9.57 -2.10
N ARG A 35 -12.60 9.20 -0.96
CA ARG A 35 -11.21 8.71 -0.91
C ARG A 35 -11.03 7.41 -1.65
N LEU A 36 -11.99 6.48 -1.54
CA LEU A 36 -11.96 5.22 -2.28
C LEU A 36 -11.99 5.48 -3.80
N ALA A 37 -12.86 6.37 -4.25
CA ALA A 37 -12.95 6.76 -5.66
C ALA A 37 -11.65 7.43 -6.16
N GLN A 38 -11.04 8.29 -5.35
CA GLN A 38 -9.76 8.93 -5.67
C GLN A 38 -8.63 7.88 -5.80
N ALA A 39 -8.54 6.94 -4.86
CA ALA A 39 -7.55 5.86 -4.91
C ALA A 39 -7.77 4.96 -6.15
N HIS A 40 -9.03 4.66 -6.49
CA HIS A 40 -9.34 3.90 -7.70
C HIS A 40 -8.94 4.66 -8.97
N ALA A 41 -9.22 5.96 -9.06
CA ALA A 41 -8.82 6.78 -10.21
C ALA A 41 -7.30 6.75 -10.42
N LEU A 42 -6.51 6.89 -9.35
CA LEU A 42 -5.04 6.79 -9.40
C LEU A 42 -4.55 5.41 -9.85
N TYR A 43 -5.20 4.34 -9.38
CA TYR A 43 -4.88 2.97 -9.80
C TYR A 43 -5.05 2.80 -11.31
N GLN A 44 -6.14 3.33 -11.86
CA GLN A 44 -6.45 3.23 -13.29
C GLN A 44 -5.56 4.16 -14.13
N GLU A 45 -5.33 5.40 -13.68
CA GLU A 45 -4.48 6.39 -14.37
C GLU A 45 -3.07 5.87 -14.61
N HIS A 46 -2.48 5.20 -13.62
CA HIS A 46 -1.13 4.67 -13.71
C HIS A 46 -1.07 3.23 -14.26
N GLY A 47 -2.22 2.64 -14.65
CA GLY A 47 -2.29 1.26 -15.14
C GLY A 47 -1.66 0.26 -14.18
N LEU A 48 -1.85 0.48 -12.87
CA LEU A 48 -1.22 -0.36 -11.85
C LEU A 48 -1.77 -1.78 -11.92
N GLY A 49 -0.97 -2.72 -11.42
CA GLY A 49 -1.32 -4.14 -11.35
C GLY A 49 -0.61 -4.80 -10.19
N SER A 50 -0.15 -6.03 -10.40
CA SER A 50 0.66 -6.73 -9.41
C SER A 50 1.99 -6.00 -9.16
N ARG A 51 2.44 -6.01 -7.91
CA ARG A 51 3.74 -5.43 -7.52
C ARG A 51 4.89 -6.25 -8.11
N ASP A 52 5.81 -5.57 -8.81
CA ASP A 52 7.08 -6.13 -9.28
C ASP A 52 8.24 -5.17 -8.94
N ASP A 53 8.95 -5.48 -7.85
CA ASP A 53 10.08 -4.68 -7.39
C ASP A 53 11.31 -4.82 -8.31
N ALA A 54 11.39 -5.88 -9.13
CA ALA A 54 12.52 -6.11 -10.02
C ALA A 54 12.62 -5.04 -11.12
N VAL A 55 11.47 -4.47 -11.53
CA VAL A 55 11.40 -3.36 -12.50
C VAL A 55 12.14 -2.13 -11.98
N ALA A 56 11.86 -1.71 -10.75
CA ALA A 56 12.54 -0.58 -10.13
C ALA A 56 14.03 -0.86 -9.91
N MET A 57 14.39 -2.10 -9.58
CA MET A 57 15.78 -2.49 -9.32
C MET A 57 16.68 -2.42 -10.56
N GLN A 58 16.13 -2.50 -11.77
CA GLN A 58 16.91 -2.33 -13.01
C GLN A 58 17.58 -0.96 -13.11
N ALA A 59 17.06 0.07 -12.44
CA ALA A 59 17.68 1.39 -12.41
C ALA A 59 18.97 1.43 -11.58
N PHE A 60 19.18 0.47 -10.67
CA PHE A 60 20.35 0.41 -9.80
C PHE A 60 21.36 -0.64 -10.27
N VAL A 61 20.90 -1.83 -10.67
CA VAL A 61 21.75 -2.94 -11.10
C VAL A 61 21.13 -3.55 -12.37
N PRO A 62 21.76 -3.39 -13.55
CA PRO A 62 21.27 -4.03 -14.78
C PRO A 62 21.24 -5.56 -14.65
N GLY A 63 20.11 -6.18 -15.02
CA GLY A 63 19.93 -7.62 -14.90
C GLY A 63 19.63 -8.10 -13.48
N TRP A 64 19.23 -7.20 -12.58
CA TRP A 64 18.86 -7.56 -11.22
C TRP A 64 17.72 -8.58 -11.21
N THR A 65 17.85 -9.61 -10.37
CA THR A 65 16.79 -10.57 -10.05
C THR A 65 16.69 -10.76 -8.54
N PHE A 66 15.53 -11.21 -8.07
CA PHE A 66 15.32 -11.52 -6.67
C PHE A 66 16.12 -12.77 -6.28
N ASP A 67 16.81 -12.69 -5.14
CA ASP A 67 17.49 -13.80 -4.50
C ASP A 67 17.05 -13.85 -3.03
N PRO A 68 16.33 -14.90 -2.58
CA PRO A 68 15.84 -15.01 -1.21
C PRO A 68 16.95 -15.22 -0.18
N LYS A 69 18.20 -15.45 -0.61
CA LYS A 69 19.36 -15.73 0.25
C LYS A 69 20.40 -14.61 0.21
N ARG A 70 20.19 -13.53 -0.55
CA ARG A 70 21.13 -12.41 -0.64
C ARG A 70 20.39 -11.07 -0.49
N PRO A 71 20.87 -10.15 0.37
CA PRO A 71 20.32 -8.80 0.45
C PRO A 71 20.26 -8.11 -0.93
N CYS A 72 19.29 -7.22 -1.15
CA CYS A 72 18.97 -6.70 -2.50
C CYS A 72 20.11 -5.96 -3.22
N MET A 73 21.03 -5.34 -2.48
CA MET A 73 22.18 -4.59 -3.02
C MET A 73 23.50 -5.38 -3.03
N VAL A 74 23.48 -6.65 -2.63
CA VAL A 74 24.67 -7.53 -2.66
C VAL A 74 24.51 -8.49 -3.84
N ARG A 75 25.23 -8.24 -4.93
CA ARG A 75 25.07 -8.94 -6.22
C ARG A 75 26.37 -9.54 -6.70
#